data_AF-A0AAW2BIZ8-F1
#
_entry.id   AF-A0AAW2BIZ8-F1
#
_cell.length_a   1.000
_cell.length_b   1.000
_cell.length_c   1.000
_cell.angle_alpha   90.00
_cell.angle_beta   90.00
_cell.angle_gamma   90.00
#
_symmetry.space_group_name_H-M   'P 1'
#
loop_
_entity.id
_entity.type
_entity.pdbx_description
1 polymer ?
#
loop_
_entity_poly.entity_id
_entity_poly.type
_entity_poly.pdbx_seq_one_letter_code
_entity_poly.pdbx_strand_id
1 'polypeptide(L)'
;MLHVLNDKVYGVCDEGTLVRFELDDPRLPVVQVIAFHQPDVLEPRKLYLVESLGKLYMVFHYGDLIQSERRHVTTSFLVYMFNFSALAFEGVRDFEGHAFFVGDGNSWSIPASTIPGITNSIYFTDDHWDWPMYPRGAYEGPPPHSLPILVTPPIRLD
;
A
#
# COMPACT_ATOMS: atom_id res chain seq x y z
N MET A 1 -5.29 -3.28 4.45
CA MET A 1 -4.51 -2.32 5.28
C MET A 1 -5.44 -1.29 5.91
N LEU A 2 -5.14 -0.82 7.14
CA LEU A 2 -5.95 0.17 7.88
C LEU A 2 -5.11 1.40 8.29
N HIS A 3 -5.71 2.59 8.27
CA HIS A 3 -5.10 3.85 8.72
C HIS A 3 -6.08 4.68 9.56
N VAL A 4 -5.56 5.40 10.55
CA VAL A 4 -6.34 6.34 11.36
C VAL A 4 -6.08 7.76 10.86
N LEU A 5 -7.15 8.50 10.58
CA LEU A 5 -7.09 9.91 10.21
C LEU A 5 -8.30 10.66 10.79
N ASN A 6 -8.07 11.77 11.50
CA ASN A 6 -9.12 12.58 12.12
C ASN A 6 -10.10 11.74 12.98
N ASP A 7 -9.55 10.90 13.87
CA ASP A 7 -10.28 9.99 14.76
C ASP A 7 -11.15 8.93 14.05
N LYS A 8 -10.96 8.75 12.74
CA LYS A 8 -11.69 7.76 11.93
C LYS A 8 -10.74 6.72 11.38
N VAL A 9 -11.20 5.47 11.31
CA VAL A 9 -10.43 4.36 10.75
C VAL A 9 -10.84 4.16 9.30
N TYR A 10 -9.87 4.18 8.41
CA TYR A 10 -10.01 3.93 6.98
C TYR A 10 -9.31 2.64 6.61
N GLY A 11 -9.83 1.96 5.60
CA GLY A 11 -9.23 0.77 5.04
C GLY A 11 -9.35 0.72 3.54
N VAL A 12 -8.46 -0.03 2.91
CA VAL A 12 -8.54 -0.35 1.48
C VAL A 12 -8.70 -1.86 1.31
N CYS A 13 -9.62 -2.24 0.42
CA CYS A 13 -9.81 -3.62 -0.03
C CYS A 13 -8.99 -3.88 -1.31
N ASP A 14 -8.77 -5.17 -1.62
CA ASP A 14 -7.92 -5.63 -2.73
C ASP A 14 -8.35 -5.12 -4.13
N GLU A 15 -9.57 -4.60 -4.25
CA GLU A 15 -10.16 -4.08 -5.50
C GLU A 15 -10.01 -2.55 -5.66
N GLY A 16 -9.36 -1.85 -4.71
CA GLY A 16 -9.24 -0.39 -4.74
C GLY A 16 -10.43 0.36 -4.12
N THR A 17 -11.26 -0.34 -3.34
CA THR A 17 -12.36 0.26 -2.58
C THR A 17 -11.83 0.85 -1.27
N LEU A 18 -12.03 2.17 -1.08
CA LEU A 18 -11.81 2.86 0.19
C LEU A 18 -13.06 2.73 1.07
N VAL A 19 -12.87 2.15 2.25
CA VAL A 19 -13.90 2.02 3.28
C VAL A 19 -13.54 2.81 4.52
N ARG A 20 -14.57 3.18 5.29
CA ARG A 20 -14.44 3.76 6.62
C ARG A 20 -15.23 2.96 7.62
N PHE A 21 -14.65 2.80 8.80
CA PHE A 21 -15.28 2.14 9.93
C PHE A 21 -15.88 3.20 10.85
N GLU A 22 -17.19 3.11 11.07
CA GLU A 22 -17.87 3.84 12.15
C GLU A 22 -17.83 2.97 13.41
N LEU A 23 -17.20 3.49 14.45
CA LEU A 23 -16.96 2.77 15.72
C LEU A 23 -17.87 3.28 16.85
N ASP A 24 -18.96 3.98 16.52
CA ASP A 24 -19.90 4.57 17.47
C ASP A 24 -20.52 3.53 18.41
N ASP A 25 -20.79 2.31 17.91
CA ASP A 25 -21.15 1.15 18.73
C ASP A 25 -20.08 0.05 18.60
N PRO A 26 -19.30 -0.24 19.68
CA PRO A 26 -18.30 -1.30 19.69
C PRO A 26 -18.85 -2.69 19.35
N ARG A 27 -20.16 -2.90 19.43
CA ARG A 27 -20.81 -4.19 19.15
C ARG A 27 -21.27 -4.33 17.70
N LEU A 28 -21.38 -3.23 16.96
CA LEU A 28 -21.89 -3.19 15.59
C LEU A 28 -21.04 -2.21 14.76
N PRO A 29 -19.77 -2.54 14.48
CA PRO A 29 -18.96 -1.72 13.59
C PRO A 29 -19.62 -1.68 12.21
N VAL A 30 -19.99 -0.48 11.76
CA VAL A 30 -20.57 -0.28 10.43
C VAL A 30 -19.43 0.10 9.49
N VAL A 31 -19.31 -0.64 8.38
CA VAL A 31 -18.38 -0.33 7.30
C VAL A 31 -19.11 0.45 6.22
N GLN A 32 -18.67 1.68 5.97
CA GLN A 32 -19.17 2.51 4.89
C GLN A 32 -18.17 2.51 3.72
N VAL A 33 -18.65 2.17 2.53
CA VAL A 33 -17.89 2.40 1.29
C VAL A 33 -17.92 3.89 1.00
N ILE A 34 -16.75 4.51 0.90
CA ILE A 34 -16.61 5.94 0.64
C ILE A 34 -16.35 6.19 -0.84
N ALA A 35 -15.43 5.43 -1.41
CA ALA A 35 -15.00 5.61 -2.78
C ALA A 35 -14.47 4.29 -3.33
N PHE A 36 -14.45 4.22 -4.66
CA PHE A 36 -13.87 3.14 -5.41
C PHE A 36 -12.95 3.74 -6.47
N HIS A 37 -11.77 3.17 -6.62
CA HIS A 37 -10.89 3.56 -7.69
C HIS A 37 -10.22 2.33 -8.28
N GLN A 38 -10.49 2.11 -9.56
CA GLN A 38 -9.74 1.21 -10.42
C GLN A 38 -9.07 2.05 -11.51
N PRO A 39 -7.73 2.07 -11.57
CA PRO A 39 -7.01 2.62 -12.70
C PRO A 39 -7.40 1.87 -13.99
N ASP A 40 -7.43 2.57 -15.14
CA ASP A 40 -7.74 1.97 -16.46
C ASP A 40 -6.68 0.96 -16.95
N VAL A 41 -5.66 0.67 -16.13
CA VAL A 41 -4.52 -0.19 -16.44
C VAL A 41 -4.81 -1.61 -15.91
N LEU A 42 -3.95 -2.58 -16.25
CA LEU A 42 -3.92 -3.93 -15.67
C LEU A 42 -4.27 -3.96 -14.17
N GLU A 43 -4.78 -5.08 -13.67
CA GLU A 43 -5.07 -5.20 -12.24
C GLU A 43 -3.78 -5.03 -11.40
N PRO A 44 -3.79 -4.14 -10.40
CA PRO A 44 -2.65 -3.96 -9.50
C PRO A 44 -2.41 -5.25 -8.72
N ARG A 45 -1.13 -5.52 -8.45
CA ARG A 45 -0.78 -6.73 -7.73
C ARG A 45 -0.86 -6.53 -6.22
N LYS A 46 -0.60 -5.30 -5.77
CA LYS A 46 -0.78 -4.89 -4.38
C LYS A 46 -1.29 -3.46 -4.28
N LEU A 47 -1.98 -3.19 -3.18
CA LEU A 47 -2.54 -1.90 -2.82
C LEU A 47 -2.10 -1.53 -1.41
N TYR A 48 -1.60 -0.31 -1.27
CA TYR A 48 -1.24 0.26 0.02
C TYR A 48 -2.05 1.52 0.27
N LEU A 49 -2.41 1.74 1.52
CA LEU A 49 -3.00 2.99 1.99
C LEU A 49 -1.95 3.70 2.84
N VAL A 50 -1.78 5.00 2.70
CA VAL A 50 -0.80 5.78 3.46
C VAL A 50 -1.47 7.05 3.93
N GLU A 51 -1.31 7.39 5.21
CA GLU A 51 -1.65 8.72 5.72
C GLU A 51 -0.38 9.59 5.76
N SER A 52 -0.50 10.82 5.26
CA SER A 52 0.56 11.82 5.33
C SER A 52 -0.04 13.22 5.36
N LEU A 53 0.38 14.06 6.32
CA LEU A 53 -0.05 15.45 6.46
C LEU A 53 -1.58 15.64 6.46
N GLY A 54 -2.32 14.70 7.05
CA GLY A 54 -3.78 14.75 7.10
C GLY A 54 -4.48 14.34 5.81
N LYS A 55 -3.73 13.76 4.85
CA LYS A 55 -4.23 13.29 3.56
C LYS A 55 -4.08 11.78 3.47
N LEU A 56 -4.99 11.14 2.74
CA LEU A 56 -4.91 9.71 2.43
C LEU A 56 -4.42 9.52 1.00
N TYR A 57 -3.44 8.64 0.84
CA TYR A 57 -2.87 8.24 -0.43
C TYR A 57 -3.06 6.75 -0.63
N MET A 58 -3.46 6.36 -1.84
CA MET A 58 -3.51 4.98 -2.27
C MET A 58 -2.40 4.73 -3.28
N VAL A 59 -1.58 3.72 -3.00
CA VAL A 59 -0.46 3.31 -3.87
C VAL A 59 -0.82 1.99 -4.53
N PHE A 60 -0.93 2.02 -5.85
CA PHE A 60 -1.07 0.86 -6.70
C PHE A 60 0.31 0.37 -7.09
N HIS A 61 0.62 -0.87 -6.78
CA HIS A 61 1.90 -1.47 -7.08
C HIS A 61 1.73 -2.56 -8.13
N TYR A 62 2.41 -2.36 -9.26
CA TYR A 62 2.39 -3.25 -10.41
C TYR A 62 3.69 -4.01 -10.49
N GLY A 63 3.58 -5.27 -10.87
CA GLY A 63 4.74 -6.07 -11.15
C GLY A 63 4.43 -7.36 -11.86
N ASP A 64 5.46 -7.83 -12.53
CA ASP A 64 5.42 -9.07 -13.28
C ASP A 64 6.09 -10.17 -12.48
N LEU A 65 5.65 -11.39 -12.78
CA LEU A 65 6.29 -12.59 -12.29
C LEU A 65 7.28 -13.12 -13.31
N ILE A 66 8.56 -13.10 -12.98
CA ILE A 66 9.59 -13.81 -13.73
C ILE A 66 9.57 -15.26 -13.27
N GLN A 67 8.80 -16.09 -13.96
CA GLN A 67 8.59 -17.51 -13.59
C GLN A 67 9.90 -18.30 -13.46
N SER A 68 10.88 -18.04 -14.33
CA SER A 68 12.19 -18.72 -14.33
C SER A 68 13.00 -18.45 -13.07
N GLU A 69 12.83 -17.27 -12.48
CA GLU A 69 13.57 -16.83 -11.29
C GLU A 69 12.75 -16.96 -10.01
N ARG A 70 11.47 -17.37 -10.14
CA ARG A 70 10.48 -17.38 -9.04
C ARG A 70 10.49 -16.07 -8.27
N ARG A 71 10.68 -14.98 -8.99
CA ARG A 71 10.84 -13.64 -8.45
C ARG A 71 9.86 -12.71 -9.13
N HIS A 72 9.33 -11.82 -8.33
CA HIS A 72 8.54 -10.72 -8.83
C HIS A 72 9.39 -9.46 -9.02
N VAL A 73 9.07 -8.71 -10.06
CA VAL A 73 9.75 -7.47 -10.41
C VAL A 73 8.73 -6.36 -10.49
N THR A 74 8.97 -5.28 -9.76
CA THR A 74 8.21 -4.05 -9.86
C THR A 74 8.35 -3.47 -11.25
N THR A 75 7.23 -3.32 -11.96
CA THR A 75 7.18 -2.71 -13.28
C THR A 75 6.84 -1.23 -13.19
N SER A 76 5.88 -0.89 -12.33
CA SER A 76 5.46 0.49 -12.12
C SER A 76 4.66 0.63 -10.82
N PHE A 77 4.35 1.88 -10.46
CA PHE A 77 3.39 2.21 -9.42
C PHE A 77 2.60 3.45 -9.83
N LEU A 78 1.39 3.56 -9.30
CA LEU A 78 0.55 4.75 -9.43
C LEU A 78 0.12 5.20 -8.04
N VAL A 79 0.13 6.50 -7.80
CA VAL A 79 -0.29 7.08 -6.52
C VAL A 79 -1.47 7.99 -6.74
N TYR A 80 -2.48 7.82 -5.91
CA TYR A 80 -3.68 8.66 -5.92
C TYR A 80 -3.93 9.23 -4.54
N MET A 81 -4.20 10.52 -4.47
CA MET A 81 -4.62 11.21 -3.25
C MET A 81 -6.15 11.23 -3.19
N PHE A 82 -6.71 10.96 -2.01
CA PHE A 82 -8.15 11.02 -1.80
C PHE A 82 -8.62 12.45 -1.51
N ASN A 83 -9.56 12.95 -2.32
CA ASN A 83 -10.24 14.22 -2.12
C ASN A 83 -11.56 14.00 -1.36
N PHE A 84 -11.57 14.34 -0.07
CA PHE A 84 -12.75 14.19 0.79
C PHE A 84 -13.96 15.02 0.36
N SER A 85 -13.74 16.14 -0.32
CA SER A 85 -14.83 17.02 -0.78
C SER A 85 -15.50 16.45 -2.03
N ALA A 86 -14.72 15.90 -2.95
CA ALA A 86 -15.21 15.31 -4.19
C ALA A 86 -15.58 13.82 -4.03
N LEU A 87 -15.18 13.18 -2.93
CA LEU A 87 -15.24 11.73 -2.71
C LEU A 87 -14.59 10.94 -3.85
N ALA A 88 -13.47 11.44 -4.35
CA ALA A 88 -12.77 10.91 -5.52
C ALA A 88 -11.27 10.85 -5.31
N PHE A 89 -10.60 10.02 -6.12
CA PHE A 89 -9.15 9.88 -6.14
C PHE A 89 -8.54 10.69 -7.27
N GLU A 90 -7.44 11.39 -6.99
CA GLU A 90 -6.70 12.24 -7.93
C GLU A 90 -5.26 11.75 -8.04
N GLY A 91 -4.77 11.52 -9.28
CA GLY A 91 -3.41 11.02 -9.51
C GLY A 91 -2.36 12.06 -9.14
N VAL A 92 -1.34 11.67 -8.38
CA VAL A 92 -0.28 12.56 -7.89
C VAL A 92 1.12 11.99 -8.14
N ARG A 93 2.09 12.89 -8.26
CA ARG A 93 3.53 12.55 -8.42
C ARG A 93 4.42 13.21 -7.37
N ASP A 94 3.89 14.09 -6.54
CA ASP A 94 4.64 14.79 -5.52
C ASP A 94 3.95 14.57 -4.17
N PHE A 95 4.73 14.17 -3.16
CA PHE A 95 4.22 13.91 -1.81
C PHE A 95 4.59 15.04 -0.84
N GLU A 96 4.67 16.29 -1.32
CA GLU A 96 4.91 17.48 -0.48
C GLU A 96 6.20 17.34 0.33
N GLY A 97 7.26 16.84 -0.30
CA GLY A 97 8.56 16.64 0.32
C GLY A 97 8.59 15.51 1.35
N HIS A 98 7.61 14.59 1.34
CA HIS A 98 7.61 13.39 2.18
C HIS A 98 8.01 12.15 1.38
N ALA A 99 8.53 11.16 2.10
CA ALA A 99 8.80 9.83 1.58
C ALA A 99 7.79 8.85 2.18
N PHE A 100 7.28 7.93 1.35
CA PHE A 100 6.35 6.90 1.80
C PHE A 100 7.10 5.59 2.00
N PHE A 101 6.78 4.93 3.11
CA PHE A 101 7.19 3.57 3.41
C PHE A 101 5.94 2.71 3.40
N VAL A 102 5.90 1.72 2.51
CA VAL A 102 4.71 0.88 2.29
C VAL A 102 5.08 -0.60 2.39
N GLY A 103 4.15 -1.40 2.90
CA GLY A 103 4.30 -2.85 2.97
C GLY A 103 3.04 -3.51 3.54
N ASP A 104 3.05 -4.81 3.76
CA ASP A 104 1.80 -5.56 4.04
C ASP A 104 1.24 -5.27 5.44
N GLY A 105 2.12 -5.04 6.42
CA GLY A 105 1.71 -4.79 7.80
C GLY A 105 1.31 -3.34 8.06
N ASN A 106 2.12 -2.39 7.62
CA ASN A 106 1.92 -0.98 7.92
C ASN A 106 2.52 -0.09 6.83
N SER A 107 1.88 1.05 6.59
CA SER A 107 2.48 2.13 5.82
C SER A 107 2.65 3.37 6.69
N TRP A 108 3.59 4.22 6.33
CA TRP A 108 3.84 5.47 7.05
C TRP A 108 4.61 6.46 6.18
N SER A 109 4.60 7.71 6.60
CA SER A 109 5.22 8.82 5.88
C SER A 109 6.16 9.59 6.80
N ILE A 110 7.28 10.07 6.25
CA ILE A 110 8.20 10.99 6.94
C ILE A 110 8.62 12.12 6.02
N PRO A 111 8.99 13.30 6.56
CA PRO A 111 9.64 14.32 5.77
C PRO A 111 10.94 13.76 5.16
N ALA A 112 11.12 13.91 3.84
CA ALA A 112 12.31 13.44 3.15
C ALA A 112 13.59 14.13 3.66
N SER A 113 13.45 15.36 4.18
CA SER A 113 14.55 16.11 4.82
C SER A 113 15.05 15.48 6.13
N THR A 114 14.31 14.55 6.73
CA THR A 114 14.68 13.91 8.01
C THR A 114 15.87 12.96 7.87
N ILE A 115 16.07 12.34 6.70
CA ILE A 115 17.12 11.33 6.50
C ILE A 115 17.93 11.67 5.24
N PRO A 116 19.25 11.92 5.37
CA PRO A 116 20.11 12.12 4.22
C PRO A 116 20.04 10.94 3.25
N GLY A 117 19.78 11.23 1.97
CA GLY A 117 19.64 10.21 0.93
C GLY A 117 18.19 9.74 0.70
N ILE A 118 17.24 10.13 1.56
CA ILE A 118 15.82 9.97 1.28
C ILE A 118 15.34 11.15 0.44
N THR A 119 14.65 10.80 -0.64
CA THR A 119 13.95 11.72 -1.52
C THR A 119 12.45 11.50 -1.44
N ASN A 120 11.69 12.39 -2.07
CA ASN A 120 10.26 12.25 -2.31
C ASN A 120 10.00 11.03 -3.20
N SER A 121 9.88 9.85 -2.56
CA SER A 121 9.93 8.54 -3.20
C SER A 121 9.23 7.51 -2.31
N ILE A 122 8.94 6.35 -2.89
CA ILE A 122 8.29 5.24 -2.20
C ILE A 122 9.33 4.16 -1.90
N TYR A 123 9.33 3.67 -0.67
CA TYR A 123 10.22 2.62 -0.15
C TYR A 123 9.34 1.46 0.31
N PHE A 124 9.70 0.24 -0.10
CA PHE A 124 8.96 -0.97 0.27
C PHE A 124 9.65 -1.65 1.48
N THR A 125 8.94 -1.90 2.58
CA THR A 125 9.53 -2.34 3.86
C THR A 125 9.38 -3.83 4.16
N ASP A 126 8.23 -4.39 3.82
CA ASP A 126 7.80 -5.77 4.07
C ASP A 126 6.88 -6.22 2.94
N ASP A 127 7.20 -5.78 1.73
CA ASP A 127 6.52 -6.19 0.51
C ASP A 127 7.00 -7.58 0.09
N HIS A 128 6.42 -8.60 0.73
CA HIS A 128 6.59 -9.97 0.28
C HIS A 128 5.52 -10.28 -0.75
N TRP A 129 5.92 -10.35 -2.03
CA TRP A 129 5.10 -11.03 -3.02
C TRP A 129 5.11 -12.53 -2.72
N ASP A 130 4.18 -12.95 -1.87
CA ASP A 130 3.95 -14.37 -1.63
C ASP A 130 3.52 -15.03 -2.95
N TRP A 131 4.31 -16.04 -3.32
CA TRP A 131 3.92 -16.96 -4.36
C TRP A 131 2.77 -17.83 -3.82
N PRO A 132 1.63 -17.98 -4.52
CA PRO A 132 0.58 -18.91 -4.11
C PRO A 132 1.02 -20.35 -4.43
N MET A 133 2.03 -20.86 -3.73
CA MET A 133 2.13 -22.27 -3.39
C MET A 133 1.83 -22.26 -1.90
N TYR A 134 0.65 -22.67 -1.44
CA TYR A 134 0.00 -23.93 -1.73
C TYR A 134 -1.53 -23.81 -1.56
N PRO A 135 -2.34 -24.68 -2.19
CA PRO A 135 -3.69 -24.90 -1.72
C PRO A 135 -3.65 -25.25 -0.22
N ARG A 136 -4.59 -24.65 0.52
CA ARG A 136 -4.81 -24.77 1.97
C ARG A 136 -4.89 -26.26 2.39
N GLY A 137 -3.75 -26.91 2.62
CA GLY A 137 -3.73 -28.36 2.87
C GLY A 137 -2.39 -29.05 3.16
N ALA A 138 -1.25 -28.36 3.16
CA ALA A 138 0.05 -29.01 3.43
C ALA A 138 0.83 -28.26 4.52
N TYR A 139 0.40 -28.42 5.77
CA TYR A 139 1.20 -28.05 6.95
C TYR A 139 1.99 -29.27 7.43
N GLU A 140 3.05 -29.66 6.72
CA GLU A 140 4.14 -30.46 7.31
C GLU A 140 5.48 -30.05 6.66
N GLY A 141 6.12 -29.03 7.21
CA GLY A 141 7.46 -28.60 6.84
C GLY A 141 8.00 -27.59 7.86
N PRO A 142 9.31 -27.62 8.19
CA PRO A 142 9.87 -26.74 9.21
C PRO A 142 9.80 -25.27 8.76
N PRO A 143 9.69 -24.31 9.69
CA PRO A 143 9.46 -22.92 9.36
C PRO A 143 10.63 -22.37 8.52
N PRO A 144 10.36 -21.57 7.49
CA PRO A 144 11.43 -20.93 6.74
C PRO A 144 12.18 -19.99 7.69
N HIS A 145 13.47 -20.26 7.83
CA HIS A 145 14.42 -19.35 8.46
C HIS A 145 14.26 -17.97 7.83
N SER A 146 14.09 -16.97 8.68
CA SER A 146 14.06 -15.54 8.40
C SER A 146 14.88 -15.16 7.17
N LEU A 147 14.18 -14.94 6.05
CA LEU A 147 14.78 -14.35 4.85
C LEU A 147 15.21 -12.91 5.19
N PRO A 148 16.40 -12.47 4.78
CA PRO A 148 16.82 -11.09 5.00
C PRO A 148 15.85 -10.14 4.29
N ILE A 149 15.46 -9.07 4.98
CA ILE A 149 14.67 -7.97 4.44
C ILE A 149 15.44 -7.41 3.22
N LEU A 150 14.98 -7.74 2.02
CA LEU A 150 15.55 -7.23 0.79
C LEU A 150 15.01 -5.82 0.60
N VAL A 151 15.74 -4.82 1.10
CA VAL A 151 15.42 -3.41 0.85
C VAL A 151 15.59 -3.17 -0.65
N THR A 152 14.48 -3.12 -1.40
CA THR A 152 14.52 -2.68 -2.79
C THR A 152 14.97 -1.23 -2.83
N PRO A 153 15.92 -0.85 -3.70
CA PRO A 153 16.34 0.54 -3.83
C PRO A 153 15.13 1.41 -4.24
N PRO A 154 15.05 2.65 -3.74
CA PRO A 154 13.97 3.57 -4.09
C PRO A 154 13.96 3.82 -5.60
N ILE A 155 12.77 3.72 -6.21
CA ILE A 155 12.58 4.10 -7.60
C ILE A 155 12.31 5.61 -7.61
N ARG A 156 13.19 6.36 -8.27
CA ARG A 156 13.04 7.81 -8.43
C ARG A 156 11.96 8.11 -9.47
N LEU A 157 11.17 9.13 -9.19
CA LEU A 157 10.31 9.78 -10.19
C LEU A 157 11.19 10.69 -11.02
N ASP A 158 11.32 10.38 -12.31
CA ASP A 158 11.96 11.19 -13.34
C ASP A 158 11.03 12.30 -13.90
#